data_AF-A0A961BWM4-F1
#
_entry.id   AF-A0A961BWM4-F1
#
_cell.length_a   1.000
_cell.length_b   1.000
_cell.length_c   1.000
_cell.angle_alpha   90.00
_cell.angle_beta   90.00
_cell.angle_gamma   90.00
#
_symmetry.space_group_name_H-M   'P 1'
#
loop_
_entity.id
_entity.type
_entity.pdbx_description
1 polymer ?
#
loop_
_entity_poly.entity_id
_entity_poly.type
_entity_poly.pdbx_seq_one_letter_code
_entity_poly.pdbx_strand_id
1 'polypeptide(L)'
;MAGHPHDSTELRKARGAFFTPEPLARYVTDWAVRSAHDHVLEPSCGEAAFLVAAGRRLTALGATGDLAGQLAGVEVHAGSVAAAVGHLHTAGYRAEIAVADFLAGAPAAAYDVVVGNPPYVRYQA
;
A
#
# COMPACT_ATOMS: atom_id res chain seq x y z
N MET A 1 16.28 -8.59 11.93
CA MET A 1 15.65 -9.78 12.54
C MET A 1 15.29 -10.75 11.44
N ALA A 2 15.66 -12.02 11.60
CA ALA A 2 15.59 -13.04 10.55
C ALA A 2 14.16 -13.19 10.00
N GLY A 3 14.04 -13.14 8.67
CA GLY A 3 12.77 -13.34 7.96
C GLY A 3 12.15 -14.68 8.30
N HIS A 4 10.83 -14.70 8.47
CA HIS A 4 10.06 -15.90 8.75
C HIS A 4 10.31 -16.93 7.63
N PRO A 5 10.54 -18.22 7.92
CA PRO A 5 10.97 -19.23 6.94
C PRO A 5 9.97 -19.51 5.80
N HIS A 6 8.82 -18.84 5.79
CA HIS A 6 7.73 -18.99 4.80
C HIS A 6 7.57 -17.81 3.82
N ASP A 7 8.47 -16.81 3.85
CA ASP A 7 8.31 -15.59 3.04
C ASP A 7 9.55 -15.22 2.22
N SER A 8 10.08 -16.20 1.49
CA SER A 8 11.19 -15.98 0.54
C SER A 8 10.74 -15.16 -0.67
N THR A 9 11.70 -14.52 -1.33
CA THR A 9 11.47 -13.79 -2.60
C THR A 9 10.82 -14.67 -3.66
N GLU A 10 11.16 -15.96 -3.69
CA GLU A 10 10.56 -16.94 -4.62
C GLU A 10 9.10 -17.24 -4.26
N LEU A 11 8.76 -17.36 -2.97
CA LEU A 11 7.38 -17.52 -2.51
C LEU A 11 6.55 -16.25 -2.78
N ARG A 12 7.15 -15.06 -2.66
CA ARG A 12 6.51 -13.79 -3.05
C ARG A 12 6.21 -13.72 -4.55
N LYS A 13 7.20 -14.06 -5.40
CA LYS A 13 7.01 -14.12 -6.86
C LYS A 13 6.02 -15.19 -7.29
N ALA A 14 6.04 -16.37 -6.67
CA ALA A 14 5.11 -17.47 -6.97
C ALA A 14 3.65 -17.11 -6.68
N ARG A 15 3.41 -16.15 -5.78
CA ARG A 15 2.08 -15.62 -5.44
C ARG A 15 1.69 -14.37 -6.24
N GLY A 16 2.48 -13.98 -7.24
CA GLY A 16 2.20 -12.80 -8.07
C GLY A 16 2.48 -11.46 -7.38
N ALA A 17 3.17 -11.44 -6.24
CA ALA A 17 3.59 -10.21 -5.56
C ALA A 17 4.81 -9.63 -6.28
N PHE A 18 4.54 -8.74 -7.24
CA PHE A 18 5.58 -7.94 -7.90
C PHE A 18 5.83 -6.66 -7.11
N PHE A 19 7.08 -6.44 -6.72
CA PHE A 19 7.48 -5.21 -6.04
C PHE A 19 7.30 -4.01 -6.98
N THR A 20 6.51 -3.02 -6.55
CA THR A 20 6.38 -1.74 -7.27
C THR A 20 7.63 -0.90 -7.01
N PRO A 21 8.43 -0.56 -8.03
CA PRO A 21 9.60 0.31 -7.84
C PRO A 21 9.19 1.70 -7.36
N GLU A 22 9.96 2.29 -6.45
CA GLU A 22 9.69 3.62 -5.89
C GLU A 22 9.45 4.72 -6.96
N PRO A 23 10.22 4.81 -8.07
CA PRO A 23 9.95 5.82 -9.09
C PRO A 23 8.57 5.66 -9.75
N LEU A 24 8.09 4.43 -9.90
CA LEU A 24 6.76 4.15 -10.46
C LEU A 24 5.66 4.51 -9.47
N ALA A 25 5.81 4.09 -8.20
CA ALA A 25 4.87 4.43 -7.15
C ALA A 25 4.70 5.96 -7.05
N ARG A 26 5.82 6.70 -7.01
CA ARG A 26 5.84 8.16 -7.00
C ARG A 26 5.13 8.76 -8.21
N TYR A 27 5.47 8.31 -9.41
CA TYR A 27 4.89 8.85 -10.64
C TYR A 27 3.36 8.75 -10.65
N VAL A 28 2.83 7.58 -10.27
CA VAL A 28 1.39 7.35 -10.21
C VAL A 28 0.73 8.18 -9.10
N THR A 29 1.31 8.25 -7.91
CA THR A 29 0.73 9.04 -6.81
C THR A 29 0.79 10.54 -7.06
N ASP A 30 1.84 11.05 -7.71
CA ASP A 30 1.96 12.46 -8.09
C ASP A 30 0.85 12.88 -9.08
N TRP A 31 0.46 11.95 -9.97
CA TRP A 31 -0.66 12.14 -10.88
C TRP A 31 -2.02 12.02 -10.19
N ALA A 32 -2.22 10.97 -9.38
CA ALA A 32 -3.51 10.62 -8.81
C ALA A 32 -3.94 11.49 -7.61
N VAL A 33 -3.01 11.82 -6.71
CA VAL A 33 -3.28 12.62 -5.50
C VAL A 33 -3.15 14.10 -5.83
N ARG A 34 -4.26 14.83 -5.70
CA ARG A 34 -4.44 16.21 -6.18
C ARG A 34 -4.67 17.21 -5.06
N SER A 35 -5.12 16.77 -3.89
CA SER A 35 -5.39 17.60 -2.72
C SER A 35 -4.62 17.09 -1.50
N ALA A 36 -4.26 17.99 -0.58
CA ALA A 36 -3.76 17.63 0.75
C ALA A 36 -4.81 16.92 1.61
N HIS A 37 -6.09 16.95 1.20
CA HIS A 37 -7.21 16.33 1.90
C HIS A 37 -7.67 15.00 1.29
N ASP A 38 -7.03 14.53 0.21
CA ASP A 38 -7.43 13.27 -0.42
C ASP A 38 -7.24 12.09 0.55
N HIS A 39 -8.24 11.21 0.60
CA HIS A 39 -8.18 9.91 1.24
C HIS A 39 -7.78 8.84 0.21
N VAL A 40 -6.69 8.13 0.48
CA VAL A 40 -6.04 7.20 -0.43
C VAL A 40 -6.19 5.76 0.07
N LEU A 41 -6.66 4.87 -0.81
CA LEU A 41 -6.73 3.43 -0.58
C LEU A 41 -5.75 2.68 -1.49
N GLU A 42 -5.00 1.73 -0.92
CA GLU A 42 -4.29 0.67 -1.65
C GLU A 42 -4.90 -0.71 -1.34
N PRO A 43 -5.74 -1.30 -2.22
CA PRO A 43 -6.51 -2.52 -1.94
C PRO A 43 -5.70 -3.84 -1.81
N SER A 44 -4.43 -3.80 -2.18
CA SER A 44 -3.51 -4.95 -2.16
C SER A 44 -2.10 -4.44 -1.84
N CYS A 45 -1.94 -3.86 -0.65
CA CYS A 45 -0.88 -2.91 -0.38
C CYS A 45 0.52 -3.50 -0.25
N GLY A 46 0.66 -4.82 -0.11
CA GLY A 46 1.96 -5.46 0.04
C GLY A 46 2.77 -4.81 1.16
N GLU A 47 3.93 -4.24 0.81
CA GLU A 47 4.82 -3.51 1.73
C GLU A 47 4.65 -1.97 1.68
N ALA A 48 3.49 -1.47 1.24
CA ALA A 48 3.06 -0.07 1.23
C ALA A 48 3.85 0.88 0.32
N ALA A 49 4.31 0.41 -0.84
CA ALA A 49 5.05 1.26 -1.80
C ALA A 49 4.22 2.46 -2.28
N PHE A 50 2.93 2.27 -2.63
CA PHE A 50 2.08 3.39 -3.03
C PHE A 50 1.65 4.24 -1.81
N LEU A 51 1.33 3.64 -0.66
CA LEU A 51 0.95 4.42 0.53
C LEU A 51 2.07 5.34 1.03
N VAL A 52 3.33 4.89 1.00
CA VAL A 52 4.48 5.76 1.34
C VAL A 52 4.61 6.91 0.33
N ALA A 53 4.47 6.64 -0.96
CA ALA A 53 4.51 7.66 -2.00
C ALA A 53 3.34 8.65 -1.89
N ALA A 54 2.14 8.16 -1.55
CA ALA A 54 0.95 8.97 -1.31
C ALA A 54 1.12 9.89 -0.10
N GLY A 55 1.65 9.38 1.02
CA GLY A 55 1.96 10.20 2.20
C GLY A 55 2.90 11.37 1.87
N ARG A 56 3.97 11.09 1.11
CA ARG A 56 4.90 12.13 0.62
C ARG A 56 4.19 13.16 -0.25
N ARG A 57 3.30 12.72 -1.14
CA ARG A 57 2.55 13.60 -2.03
C ARG A 57 1.56 14.48 -1.27
N LEU A 58 0.83 13.92 -0.30
CA LEU A 58 -0.08 14.66 0.59
C LEU A 58 0.69 15.76 1.36
N THR A 59 1.82 15.42 1.97
CA THR A 59 2.69 16.41 2.64
C THR A 59 3.18 17.49 1.68
N ALA A 60 3.61 17.12 0.46
CA ALA A 60 4.04 18.08 -0.55
C ALA A 60 2.92 19.02 -1.02
N LEU A 61 1.65 18.60 -0.89
CA LEU A 61 0.47 19.41 -1.16
C LEU A 61 0.01 20.26 0.04
N GLY A 62 0.67 20.13 1.20
CA GLY A 62 0.41 20.91 2.40
C GLY A 62 -0.36 20.18 3.50
N ALA A 63 -0.54 18.85 3.41
CA ALA A 63 -1.10 18.08 4.52
C ALA A 63 -0.18 18.13 5.74
N THR A 64 -0.75 18.33 6.92
CA THR A 64 -0.03 18.46 8.19
C THR A 64 -0.37 17.29 9.12
N GLY A 65 0.55 16.94 10.02
CA GLY A 65 0.37 15.82 10.95
C GLY A 65 0.80 14.47 10.39
N ASP A 66 0.33 13.39 11.01
CA ASP A 66 0.73 12.01 10.72
C ASP A 66 -0.18 11.29 9.69
N LEU A 67 -1.09 12.04 9.05
CA LEU A 67 -2.02 11.58 8.01
C LEU A 67 -2.95 10.44 8.45
N ALA A 68 -3.19 10.29 9.77
CA ALA A 68 -4.12 9.30 10.30
C ALA A 68 -5.50 9.44 9.65
N GLY A 69 -6.04 8.33 9.14
CA GLY A 69 -7.32 8.27 8.42
C GLY A 69 -7.28 8.72 6.95
N GLN A 70 -6.17 9.27 6.45
CA GLN A 70 -6.02 9.62 5.02
C GLN A 70 -5.37 8.52 4.19
N LEU A 71 -4.66 7.58 4.82
CA LEU A 71 -4.03 6.46 4.16
C LEU A 71 -4.65 5.16 4.65
N ALA A 72 -5.17 4.35 3.73
CA ALA A 72 -5.75 3.05 4.02
C ALA A 72 -5.16 1.97 3.10
N GLY A 73 -4.95 0.77 3.64
CA GLY A 73 -4.43 -0.38 2.90
C GLY A 73 -5.16 -1.67 3.26
N VAL A 74 -5.20 -2.61 2.32
CA VAL A 74 -5.62 -3.98 2.59
C VAL A 74 -4.57 -4.93 2.05
N GLU A 75 -4.21 -5.93 2.82
CA GLU A 75 -3.24 -6.95 2.41
C GLU A 75 -3.59 -8.28 3.07
N VAL A 76 -3.58 -9.37 2.30
CA VAL A 76 -3.98 -10.69 2.80
C VAL A 76 -2.91 -11.30 3.72
N HIS A 77 -1.66 -10.90 3.58
CA HIS A 77 -0.52 -11.45 4.29
C HIS A 77 -0.05 -10.57 5.46
N ALA A 78 -0.23 -11.09 6.69
CA ALA A 78 0.17 -10.38 7.92
C ALA A 78 1.66 -9.99 7.97
N GLY A 79 2.56 -10.80 7.40
CA GLY A 79 3.99 -10.47 7.34
C GLY A 79 4.29 -9.24 6.46
N SER A 80 3.52 -9.06 5.38
CA SER A 80 3.65 -7.91 4.50
C SER A 80 3.06 -6.66 5.14
N VAL A 81 1.95 -6.79 5.88
CA VAL A 81 1.41 -5.70 6.72
C VAL A 81 2.43 -5.24 7.77
N ALA A 82 3.12 -6.17 8.45
CA ALA A 82 4.16 -5.79 9.41
C ALA A 82 5.30 -4.98 8.76
N ALA A 83 5.75 -5.38 7.57
CA ALA A 83 6.75 -4.63 6.80
C ALA A 83 6.21 -3.26 6.35
N ALA A 84 4.99 -3.21 5.82
CA ALA A 84 4.30 -1.98 5.41
C ALA A 84 4.21 -0.94 6.54
N VAL A 85 3.78 -1.37 7.74
CA VAL A 85 3.73 -0.50 8.92
C VAL A 85 5.12 0.03 9.28
N GLY A 86 6.15 -0.81 9.21
CA GLY A 86 7.54 -0.39 9.43
C GLY A 86 8.03 0.67 8.42
N HIS A 87 7.73 0.47 7.13
CA HIS A 87 8.08 1.41 6.07
C HIS A 87 7.35 2.75 6.22
N LEU A 88 6.05 2.73 6.50
CA LEU A 88 5.25 3.93 6.75
C LEU A 88 5.76 4.71 7.97
N HIS A 89 6.01 4.02 9.08
CA HIS A 89 6.57 4.63 10.28
C HIS A 89 7.93 5.29 10.01
N THR A 90 8.81 4.60 9.27
CA THR A 90 10.13 5.13 8.90
C THR A 90 10.02 6.38 8.02
N ALA A 91 8.98 6.44 7.17
CA ALA A 91 8.66 7.60 6.35
C ALA A 91 7.91 8.72 7.11
N GLY A 92 7.54 8.51 8.38
CA GLY A 92 6.82 9.49 9.20
C GLY A 92 5.31 9.51 9.02
N TYR A 93 4.72 8.43 8.48
CA TYR A 93 3.29 8.34 8.18
C TYR A 93 2.59 7.23 8.96
N ARG A 94 1.30 7.42 9.22
CA ARG A 94 0.39 6.35 9.66
C ARG A 94 -0.60 6.01 8.57
N ALA A 95 -0.96 4.73 8.48
CA ALA A 95 -2.03 4.25 7.63
C ALA A 95 -2.87 3.20 8.39
N GLU A 96 -4.14 3.13 8.05
CA GLU A 96 -5.04 2.07 8.51
C GLU A 96 -4.90 0.86 7.57
N ILE A 97 -4.19 -0.19 8.01
CA ILE A 97 -3.96 -1.39 7.19
C ILE A 97 -4.70 -2.59 7.79
N ALA A 98 -5.60 -3.18 7.01
CA ALA A 98 -6.33 -4.39 7.38
C ALA A 98 -5.65 -5.65 6.80
N VAL A 99 -5.49 -6.68 7.65
CA VAL A 99 -5.11 -8.02 7.18
C VAL A 99 -6.37 -8.74 6.71
N ALA A 100 -6.68 -8.69 5.41
CA ALA A 100 -7.92 -9.24 4.87
C ALA A 100 -7.84 -9.52 3.36
N ASP A 101 -8.81 -10.30 2.86
CA ASP A 101 -9.11 -10.36 1.43
C ASP A 101 -10.02 -9.18 1.06
N PHE A 102 -9.48 -8.24 0.29
CA PHE A 102 -10.22 -7.07 -0.16
C PHE A 102 -11.46 -7.42 -1.01
N LEU A 103 -11.42 -8.50 -1.79
CA LEU A 103 -12.51 -8.90 -2.68
C LEU A 103 -13.65 -9.61 -1.93
N ALA A 104 -13.36 -10.16 -0.74
CA ALA A 104 -14.36 -10.86 0.07
C ALA A 104 -15.24 -9.90 0.91
N GLY A 105 -14.83 -8.63 1.07
CA GLY A 105 -15.52 -7.64 1.87
C GLY A 105 -16.53 -6.81 1.08
N ALA A 106 -17.57 -6.31 1.77
CA ALA A 106 -18.36 -5.21 1.25
C ALA A 106 -17.54 -3.91 1.33
N PRO A 107 -17.68 -2.97 0.36
CA PRO A 107 -17.02 -1.67 0.44
C PRO A 107 -17.40 -0.95 1.73
N ALA A 108 -16.41 -0.60 2.56
CA ALA A 108 -16.64 -0.01 3.88
C ALA A 108 -16.63 1.52 3.87
N ALA A 109 -16.03 2.15 2.86
CA ALA A 109 -15.86 3.60 2.76
C ALA A 109 -15.67 4.05 1.30
N ALA A 110 -15.86 5.36 1.06
CA ALA A 110 -15.46 6.02 -0.17
C ALA A 110 -14.07 6.65 0.01
N TYR A 111 -13.27 6.63 -1.06
CA TYR A 111 -11.93 7.20 -1.10
C TYR A 111 -11.82 8.10 -2.32
N ASP A 112 -11.05 9.19 -2.19
CA ASP A 112 -10.80 10.12 -3.30
C ASP A 112 -9.87 9.50 -4.34
N VAL A 113 -8.94 8.66 -3.87
CA VAL A 113 -7.92 8.01 -4.70
C VAL A 113 -7.81 6.53 -4.35
N VAL A 114 -7.89 5.66 -5.37
CA VAL A 114 -7.53 4.24 -5.25
C VAL A 114 -6.35 3.97 -6.18
N VAL A 115 -5.23 3.54 -5.60
CA VAL A 115 -4.00 3.19 -6.33
C VAL A 115 -3.53 1.81 -5.92
N GLY A 116 -2.76 1.15 -6.77
CA GLY A 116 -2.19 -0.14 -6.40
C GLY A 116 -1.61 -0.89 -7.58
N ASN A 117 -0.89 -1.95 -7.27
CA ASN A 117 -0.40 -2.92 -8.23
C ASN A 117 -1.00 -4.28 -7.83
N PRO A 118 -2.19 -4.63 -8.32
CA PRO A 118 -2.86 -5.87 -7.93
C PRO A 118 -2.02 -7.10 -8.31
N PRO A 119 -2.14 -8.21 -7.58
CA PRO A 119 -1.38 -9.42 -7.90
C PRO A 119 -1.76 -9.96 -9.28
N TYR A 120 -0.75 -10.24 -10.10
CA TYR A 120 -0.94 -10.89 -11.41
C TYR A 120 -0.57 -12.37 -11.29
N VAL A 121 -1.57 -13.26 -11.40
CA VAL A 121 -1.31 -14.68 -11.66
C VAL A 121 -1.16 -14.88 -13.17
N ARG A 122 -0.14 -15.62 -13.60
CA ARG A 122 -0.09 -16.09 -14.99
C ARG A 122 -1.23 -17.10 -15.17
N TYR A 123 -2.20 -16.77 -16.02
CA TYR A 123 -3.17 -17.74 -16.52
C TYR A 123 -2.44 -18.64 -17.53
N GLN A 124 -1.72 -19.64 -17.05
CA GLN A 124 -1.18 -20.71 -17.88
C GLN A 124 -1.62 -22.03 -17.24
N ALA A 125 -2.63 -22.64 -17.85
CA ALA A 125 -2.94 -24.06 -17.74
C ALA A 125 -1.88 -24.88 -18.50
#